data_AF-A0A969JVZ7-F1
#
_entry.id   AF-A0A969JVZ7-F1
#
_cell.length_a   1.000
_cell.length_b   1.000
_cell.length_c   1.000
_cell.angle_alpha   90.00
_cell.angle_beta   90.00
_cell.angle_gamma   90.00
#
_symmetry.space_group_name_H-M   'P 1'
#
loop_
_entity.id
_entity.type
_entity.pdbx_description
1 polymer ?
#
loop_
_entity_poly.entity_id
_entity_poly.type
_entity_poly.pdbx_seq_one_letter_code
_entity_poly.pdbx_strand_id
1 'polypeptide(L)' 'MTLTQDKPLALITRKDFPILNQEVHGKPLVYLDNAATSQKPQQMLDALMHYYECDNANVHRGVHTLSAV' A
#
# COMPACT_ATOMS: atom_id res chain seq x y z
N MET A 1 10.32 -18.71 32.26
CA MET A 1 9.45 -18.45 31.10
C MET A 1 9.53 -16.96 30.83
N THR A 2 10.44 -16.54 29.96
CA THR A 2 10.74 -15.13 29.71
C THR A 2 9.99 -14.73 28.45
N LEU A 3 8.94 -13.94 28.58
CA LEU A 3 8.24 -13.37 27.43
C LEU A 3 9.14 -12.27 26.86
N THR A 4 9.65 -12.45 25.64
CA THR A 4 10.38 -11.38 24.95
C THR A 4 9.41 -10.24 24.65
N GLN A 5 9.76 -9.01 25.06
CA GLN A 5 9.00 -7.79 24.79
C GLN A 5 9.25 -7.30 23.36
N ASP A 6 8.99 -8.15 22.37
CA ASP A 6 9.19 -7.77 20.97
C ASP A 6 8.03 -6.89 20.51
N LYS A 7 8.36 -5.76 19.87
CA LYS A 7 7.35 -4.88 19.29
C LYS A 7 6.51 -5.67 18.27
N PRO A 8 5.17 -5.67 18.37
CA PRO A 8 4.33 -6.29 17.36
C PRO A 8 4.62 -5.71 15.98
N LEU A 9 4.65 -6.57 14.95
CA LEU A 9 4.88 -6.16 13.56
C LEU A 9 3.96 -5.01 13.14
N ALA A 10 2.70 -5.04 13.59
CA ALA A 10 1.72 -4.00 13.33
C ALA A 10 2.14 -2.61 13.81
N LEU A 11 2.89 -2.48 14.92
CA LEU A 11 3.38 -1.17 15.37
C LEU A 11 4.41 -0.58 14.42
N ILE A 12 5.15 -1.43 13.71
CA ILE A 12 6.21 -1.01 12.79
C ILE A 12 5.62 -0.68 11.42
N THR A 13 4.62 -1.46 10.98
CA THR A 13 4.05 -1.38 9.62
C THR A 13 2.79 -0.54 9.49
N ARG A 14 2.05 -0.22 10.58
CA ARG A 14 0.78 0.54 10.48
C ARG A 14 0.92 1.88 9.74
N LYS A 15 2.05 2.57 9.91
CA LYS A 15 2.33 3.85 9.22
C LYS A 15 2.42 3.71 7.70
N ASP A 16 2.72 2.51 7.20
CA ASP A 16 2.85 2.25 5.78
C ASP A 16 1.49 2.19 5.10
N PHE A 17 0.38 2.12 5.84
CA PHE A 17 -1.00 2.09 5.34
C PHE A 17 -1.69 3.42 5.71
N PRO A 18 -1.60 4.46 4.87
CA PRO A 18 -2.11 5.80 5.21
C PRO A 18 -3.59 5.81 5.58
N ILE A 19 -4.38 4.94 4.94
CA ILE A 19 -5.82 4.82 5.18
C ILE A 19 -6.16 4.45 6.63
N LEU A 20 -5.25 3.82 7.39
CA LEU A 20 -5.47 3.49 8.79
C LEU A 20 -5.31 4.69 9.74
N ASN A 21 -4.82 5.83 9.25
CA ASN A 21 -4.67 7.07 9.98
C ASN A 21 -5.82 8.05 9.66
N GLN A 22 -7.06 7.62 9.95
CA GLN A 22 -8.25 8.46 9.79
C GLN A 22 -9.27 8.19 10.90
N GLU A 23 -10.23 9.11 11.02
CA GLU A 23 -11.40 8.95 11.88
C GLU A 23 -12.66 8.67 11.07
N VAL A 24 -13.50 7.78 11.58
CA VAL A 24 -14.83 7.47 11.04
C VAL A 24 -15.83 7.62 12.18
N HIS A 25 -16.84 8.47 11.98
CA HIS A 25 -17.81 8.84 13.03
C HIS A 25 -17.15 9.39 14.31
N GLY A 26 -16.09 10.20 14.16
CA GLY A 26 -15.35 10.81 15.28
C GLY A 26 -14.57 9.81 16.14
N LYS A 27 -14.25 8.62 15.60
CA LYS A 27 -13.47 7.59 16.28
C LYS A 27 -12.34 7.10 15.37
N PRO A 28 -11.16 6.72 15.91
CA PRO A 28 -10.09 6.13 15.13
C PRO A 28 -10.56 4.89 14.38
N LEU A 29 -10.17 4.77 13.11
CA LEU A 29 -10.55 3.63 12.28
C LEU A 29 -9.93 2.31 12.79
N VAL A 30 -10.81 1.33 13.02
CA VAL A 30 -10.47 -0.07 13.29
C VAL A 30 -11.05 -0.91 12.15
N TYR A 31 -10.21 -1.26 11.17
CA TYR A 31 -10.62 -2.00 9.98
C TYR A 31 -10.48 -3.52 10.19
N LEU A 32 -11.60 -4.22 10.35
CA LEU A 32 -11.67 -5.67 10.60
C LEU A 32 -12.39 -6.44 9.49
N ASP A 33 -12.31 -5.94 8.25
CA ASP A 33 -12.91 -6.57 7.06
C ASP A 33 -11.86 -6.96 6.01
N ASN A 34 -10.68 -7.36 6.47
CA ASN A 34 -9.55 -7.68 5.59
C ASN A 34 -9.80 -8.91 4.68
N ALA A 35 -10.78 -9.74 5.03
CA ALA A 35 -11.17 -10.89 4.22
C ALA A 35 -11.96 -10.48 2.96
N ALA A 36 -12.68 -9.36 3.00
CA ALA A 36 -13.33 -8.80 1.82
C ALA A 36 -12.32 -8.09 0.91
N THR A 37 -11.43 -7.27 1.48
CA THR A 37 -10.30 -6.66 0.77
C THR A 37 -9.23 -6.14 1.73
N SER A 38 -7.98 -6.08 1.28
CA SER A 38 -6.86 -5.56 2.07
C SER A 38 -6.53 -4.11 1.76
N GLN A 39 -6.07 -3.38 2.77
CA GLN A 39 -5.50 -2.04 2.59
C GLN A 39 -4.15 -2.10 1.89
N LYS A 40 -3.81 -1.03 1.17
CA LYS A 40 -2.59 -0.97 0.34
C LYS A 40 -1.53 -0.10 1.02
N PRO A 41 -0.28 -0.55 1.09
CA PRO A 41 0.79 0.26 1.65
C PRO A 41 1.21 1.36 0.67
N GLN A 42 1.84 2.43 1.16
CA GLN A 42 2.30 3.58 0.37
C GLN A 42 3.22 3.15 -0.78
N GLN A 43 4.15 2.23 -0.53
CA GLN A 43 5.06 1.71 -1.56
C GLN A 43 4.31 1.11 -2.77
N MET A 44 3.15 0.48 -2.56
CA MET A 44 2.32 -0.04 -3.65
C MET A 44 1.65 1.09 -4.43
N LEU A 45 1.18 2.13 -3.73
CA LEU A 45 0.58 3.31 -4.33
C LEU A 45 1.61 4.07 -5.16
N ASP A 46 2.82 4.24 -4.63
CA ASP A 46 3.94 4.92 -5.31
C ASP A 46 4.32 4.20 -6.61
N ALA A 47 4.40 2.86 -6.58
CA ALA A 47 4.69 2.08 -7.78
C ALA A 47 3.58 2.24 -8.85
N LEU A 48 2.32 2.27 -8.43
CA LEU A 48 1.19 2.48 -9.34
C LEU A 48 1.20 3.89 -9.93
N MET A 49 1.45 4.91 -9.11
CA MET A 49 1.56 6.29 -9.55
C MET A 49 2.73 6.48 -10.51
N HIS A 50 3.91 5.94 -10.18
CA HIS A 50 5.08 6.00 -11.03
C HIS A 50 4.81 5.40 -12.41
N TYR A 51 4.18 4.21 -12.47
CA TYR A 51 3.78 3.62 -13.74
C TYR A 51 2.91 4.58 -14.55
N TYR A 52 1.87 5.16 -13.96
CA TYR A 52 0.97 6.05 -14.70
C TYR A 52 1.60 7.39 -15.09
N GLU A 53 2.53 7.91 -14.30
CA GLU A 53 3.19 9.19 -14.56
C GLU A 53 4.36 9.06 -15.53
N CYS A 54 5.05 7.92 -15.55
CA CYS A 54 6.32 7.75 -16.28
C CYS A 54 6.27 6.69 -17.37
N ASP A 55 5.58 5.56 -17.14
CA ASP A 55 5.77 4.35 -17.94
C ASP A 55 4.53 3.92 -18.75
N ASN A 56 3.36 4.53 -18.50
CA ASN A 56 2.10 4.07 -19.07
C ASN A 56 2.10 4.16 -20.60
N ALA A 57 2.10 2.98 -21.22
CA ALA A 57 2.03 2.78 -22.65
C ALA A 57 1.24 1.51 -22.97
N ASN A 58 0.82 1.36 -24.24
CA ASN A 58 0.20 0.11 -24.67
C ASN A 58 1.24 -1.01 -24.67
N VAL A 59 0.87 -2.16 -24.11
CA VAL A 59 1.73 -3.34 -24.05
C VAL A 59 1.99 -3.88 -25.47
N HIS A 60 3.24 -4.27 -25.75
CA HIS A 60 3.68 -4.95 -26.98
C HIS A 60 3.61 -4.19 -28.33
N ARG A 61 3.41 -2.86 -28.38
CA ARG A 61 3.60 -2.07 -29.63
C ARG A 61 4.90 -1.27 -29.58
N GLY A 62 5.99 -2.03 -29.47
CA GLY A 62 7.37 -1.64 -29.22
C GLY A 62 8.06 -0.83 -30.30
N VAL A 63 7.58 0.39 -30.59
CA VAL A 63 8.28 1.32 -31.51
C VAL A 63 8.83 2.56 -30.80
N HIS A 64 8.52 2.75 -29.51
CA HIS A 64 9.01 3.87 -28.70
C HIS A 64 9.46 3.42 -27.31
N THR A 65 10.31 4.21 -26.65
CA THR A 65 11.02 3.89 -25.40
C THR A 65 10.12 3.33 -24.28
N LEU A 66 8.90 3.84 -24.13
CA LEU A 66 7.94 3.36 -23.10
C LEU A 66 7.28 2.02 -23.42
N SER A 67 7.46 1.46 -24.62
CA SER A 67 6.87 0.18 -25.02
C SER A 67 7.88 -0.97 -25.00
N ALA A 68 9.12 -0.71 -24.57
CA ALA A 68 10.18 -1.70 -24.42
C ALA A 68 10.36 -2.11 -22.95
N VAL A 69 9.31 -2.65 -22.33
CA VAL A 69 9.38 -3.53 -21.14
C VAL A 69 8.30 -4.59 -21.28
#